data_AF-A0A2V6PH94-F1
#
_entry.id   AF-A0A2V6PH94-F1
#
_cell.length_a   1.000
_cell.length_b   1.000
_cell.length_c   1.000
_cell.angle_alpha   90.00
_cell.angle_beta   90.00
_cell.angle_gamma   90.00
#
_symmetry.space_group_name_H-M   'P 1'
#
loop_
_entity.id
_entity.type
_entity.pdbx_description
1 polymer ?
#
loop_
_entity_poly.entity_id
_entity_poly.type
_entity_poly.pdbx_seq_one_letter_code
_entity_poly.pdbx_strand_id
1 'polypeptide(L)' 'MKEITFNVERDGESGGFTASWDAPRGQGGISTQGKDLRELEQNVREAVSCHFGGKKTPGRIRLHFVDDPVLVAA' A
#
# COMPACT_ATOMS: atom_id res chain seq x y z
N MET A 1 -16.42 5.98 0.42
CA MET A 1 -15.00 6.28 0.10
C MET A 1 -14.78 5.79 -1.32
N LYS A 2 -14.37 6.65 -2.26
CA LYS A 2 -14.27 6.24 -3.68
C LYS A 2 -12.96 5.52 -3.98
N GLU A 3 -11.88 5.98 -3.37
CA GLU A 3 -10.53 5.49 -3.59
C GLU A 3 -9.69 5.66 -2.32
N ILE A 4 -8.75 4.75 -2.09
CA ILE A 4 -7.62 4.92 -1.15
C ILE A 4 -6.31 4.75 -1.92
N THR A 5 -5.25 5.43 -1.48
CA THR A 5 -3.91 5.35 -2.07
C THR A 5 -2.95 4.82 -1.03
N PHE A 6 -2.35 3.65 -1.29
CA PHE A 6 -1.24 3.14 -0.49
C PHE A 6 0.06 3.77 -0.97
N ASN A 7 0.93 4.14 -0.04
CA ASN A 7 2.34 4.37 -0.33
C ASN A 7 3.03 3.01 -0.35
N VAL A 8 3.80 2.75 -1.40
CA VAL A 8 4.52 1.50 -1.61
C VAL A 8 6.00 1.81 -1.68
N GLU A 9 6.77 1.15 -0.83
CA GLU A 9 8.22 1.28 -0.77
C GLU A 9 8.84 -0.08 -1.06
N ARG A 10 9.97 -0.08 -1.79
CA ARG A 10 10.77 -1.28 -1.95
C ARG A 10 11.58 -1.51 -0.68
N ASP A 11 11.50 -2.71 -0.14
CA ASP A 11 12.31 -3.11 1.00
C ASP A 11 13.74 -3.40 0.54
N GLY A 12 14.69 -2.63 1.04
CA GLY A 12 16.09 -2.68 0.61
C GLY A 12 16.85 -3.95 1.03
N GLU A 13 16.38 -4.66 2.06
CA GLU A 13 17.04 -5.86 2.58
C GLU A 13 16.50 -7.15 1.96
N SER A 14 15.17 -7.29 1.89
CA SER A 14 14.49 -8.48 1.36
C SER A 14 14.22 -8.42 -0.15
N GLY A 15 14.28 -7.23 -0.75
CA GLY A 15 13.93 -6.99 -2.16
C GLY A 15 12.43 -7.01 -2.45
N GLY A 16 11.59 -7.16 -1.41
CA GLY A 16 10.14 -7.13 -1.49
C GLY A 16 9.56 -5.72 -1.49
N PHE A 17 8.27 -5.61 -1.19
CA PHE A 17 7.53 -4.37 -1.11
C PHE A 17 6.77 -4.27 0.21
N THR A 18 6.69 -3.05 0.73
CA THR A 18 5.83 -2.68 1.86
C THR A 18 4.80 -1.67 1.35
N ALA A 19 3.53 -1.88 1.68
CA ALA A 19 2.44 -0.96 1.37
C ALA A 19 1.78 -0.44 2.65
N SER A 20 1.62 0.86 2.77
CA SER A 20 1.02 1.54 3.91
C SER A 20 -0.06 2.55 3.49
N TRP A 21 -1.14 2.61 4.26
CA TRP A 21 -2.19 3.62 4.10
C TRP A 21 -2.67 4.07 5.47
N ASP A 22 -2.70 5.38 5.70
CA ASP A 22 -3.23 5.97 6.91
C ASP A 22 -4.69 6.38 6.75
N ALA A 23 -5.51 5.99 7.72
CA ALA A 23 -6.89 6.43 7.79
C ALA A 23 -6.95 7.93 8.14
N PRO A 24 -7.87 8.68 7.52
CA PRO A 24 -8.00 10.11 7.79
C PRO A 24 -8.29 10.37 9.27
N ARG A 25 -7.73 11.47 9.79
CA ARG A 25 -7.84 11.87 11.21
C ARG A 25 -7.23 10.87 12.20
N GLY A 26 -6.23 10.09 11.80
CA GLY A 26 -5.48 9.22 12.72
C GLY A 26 -6.30 8.05 13.27
N GLN A 27 -7.31 7.59 12.52
CA GLN A 27 -8.19 6.48 12.93
C GLN A 27 -7.54 5.09 12.73
N GLY A 28 -6.20 5.04 12.69
CA GLY A 28 -5.41 3.86 12.35
C GLY A 28 -4.98 3.86 10.89
N GLY A 29 -4.77 2.66 10.35
CA GLY A 29 -4.28 2.48 8.99
C GLY A 29 -4.22 1.00 8.60
N ILE A 30 -3.68 0.76 7.42
CA ILE A 30 -3.41 -0.57 6.89
C ILE A 30 -1.93 -0.62 6.53
N SER A 31 -1.23 -1.65 7.00
CA SER A 31 0.14 -1.93 6.61
C SER A 31 0.25 -3.39 6.20
N THR A 32 0.92 -3.65 5.09
CA THR A 32 1.14 -5.01 4.59
C THR A 32 2.40 -5.06 3.73
N GLN A 33 2.86 -6.27 3.42
CA GLN A 33 4.08 -6.51 2.65
C GLN A 33 3.89 -7.67 1.67
N GLY A 34 4.74 -7.77 0.66
CA GLY A 34 4.78 -8.88 -0.28
C GLY A 34 6.14 -8.98 -0.98
N LYS A 35 6.58 -10.19 -1.31
CA LYS A 35 7.88 -10.43 -1.96
C LYS A 35 7.91 -9.96 -3.42
N ASP A 36 6.74 -9.90 -4.04
CA ASP A 36 6.54 -9.40 -5.38
C ASP A 36 5.19 -8.66 -5.49
N LEU A 37 4.93 -8.03 -6.64
CA LEU A 37 3.72 -7.24 -6.86
C LEU A 37 2.43 -8.07 -6.79
N ARG A 38 2.48 -9.36 -7.13
CA ARG A 38 1.32 -10.25 -7.08
C ARG A 38 0.97 -10.57 -5.63
N GLU A 39 1.96 -10.92 -4.82
CA GLU A 39 1.77 -11.14 -3.37
C GLU A 39 1.31 -9.85 -2.68
N LEU A 40 1.91 -8.70 -3.03
CA LEU A 40 1.50 -7.41 -2.48
C LEU A 40 0.04 -7.09 -2.83
N GLU A 41 -0.38 -7.28 -4.08
CA GLU A 41 -1.76 -7.06 -4.50
C GLU A 41 -2.75 -7.90 -3.66
N GLN A 42 -2.45 -9.19 -3.51
CA GLN A 42 -3.28 -10.10 -2.72
C GLN A 42 -3.39 -9.59 -1.28
N ASN A 43 -2.26 -9.35 -0.64
CA ASN A 43 -2.21 -8.96 0.76
C ASN A 43 -2.88 -7.60 1.01
N VAL A 44 -2.76 -6.66 0.08
CA VAL A 44 -3.48 -5.36 0.14
C VAL A 44 -4.99 -5.57 0.08
N ARG A 45 -5.50 -6.41 -0.84
CA ARG A 45 -6.94 -6.67 -0.95
C ARG A 45 -7.50 -7.34 0.31
N GLU A 46 -6.77 -8.32 0.85
CA GLU A 46 -7.15 -8.99 2.10
C GLU A 46 -7.15 -8.02 3.28
N ALA A 47 -6.11 -7.18 3.41
CA ALA A 47 -6.00 -6.21 4.48
C ALA A 47 -7.10 -5.13 4.41
N VAL A 48 -7.45 -4.65 3.20
CA VAL A 48 -8.60 -3.75 2.99
C VAL A 48 -9.90 -4.43 3.36
N SER A 49 -10.12 -5.67 2.92
CA SER A 49 -11.33 -6.42 3.27
C SER A 49 -11.49 -6.57 4.79
N CYS A 50 -10.40 -6.93 5.48
CA CYS A 50 -10.35 -7.10 6.93
C CYS A 50 -10.61 -5.78 7.66
N HIS A 51 -9.94 -4.69 7.25
CA HIS A 51 -10.05 -3.37 7.89
C HIS A 51 -11.46 -2.78 7.77
N PHE A 52 -12.10 -2.88 6.60
CA PHE A 52 -13.43 -2.31 6.38
C PHE A 52 -14.57 -3.26 6.77
N GLY A 53 -14.28 -4.54 7.07
CA GLY A 53 -15.28 -5.53 7.49
C GLY A 53 -16.46 -5.65 6.51
N GLY A 54 -16.20 -5.48 5.20
CA GLY A 54 -17.21 -5.48 4.14
C GLY A 54 -18.17 -4.27 4.13
N LYS A 55 -18.07 -3.34 5.10
CA LYS A 55 -18.88 -2.13 5.16
C LYS A 55 -18.03 -0.93 4.72
N LYS A 56 -18.49 -0.18 3.71
CA LYS A 56 -17.83 1.03 3.18
C LYS A 56 -16.44 0.79 2.55
N THR A 57 -16.18 -0.41 2.03
CA THR A 57 -14.99 -0.74 1.25
C THR A 57 -14.79 0.26 0.09
N PRO A 58 -13.56 0.73 -0.17
CA PRO A 58 -13.31 1.62 -1.29
C PRO A 58 -13.55 0.90 -2.63
N GLY A 59 -14.07 1.64 -3.61
CA GLY A 59 -14.31 1.10 -4.97
C GLY A 59 -13.03 0.99 -5.81
N ARG A 60 -11.94 1.65 -5.39
CA ARG A 60 -10.62 1.61 -6.03
C ARG A 60 -9.52 1.62 -4.98
N ILE A 61 -8.45 0.87 -5.27
CA ILE A 61 -7.21 0.88 -4.50
C ILE A 61 -6.11 1.32 -5.48
N ARG A 62 -5.39 2.38 -5.13
CA ARG A 62 -4.23 2.86 -5.89
C ARG A 62 -2.96 2.54 -5.12
N LEU A 63 -1.97 1.98 -5.81
CA LEU A 63 -0.62 1.80 -5.28
C LEU A 63 0.25 2.93 -5.82
N HIS A 64 0.81 3.75 -4.93
CA HIS A 64 1.74 4.81 -5.26
C HIS A 64 3.14 4.40 -4.80
N PHE A 65 4.02 4.09 -5.76
CA PHE A 65 5.40 3.72 -5.46
C PHE A 65 6.21 4.97 -5.12
N VAL A 66 6.77 4.99 -3.92
CA VAL A 66 7.60 6.08 -3.39
C VAL A 66 9.06 5.66 -3.56
N ASP A 67 9.53 5.73 -4.81
CA ASP A 67 10.95 5.62 -5.14
C ASP A 67 11.41 7.02 -5.56
N ASP A 68 12.42 7.56 -4.88
CA ASP A 68 13.04 8.85 -5.21
C ASP A 68 14.49 8.64 -5.66
N PRO A 69 14.72 8.07 -6.87
CA PRO A 69 16.06 7.82 -7.35
C PRO A 69 16.76 9.15 -7.66
N VAL A 70 17.80 9.47 -6.91
CA VAL A 70 18.66 10.62 -7.16
C VAL A 70 19.60 10.30 -8.32
N LEU A 71 19.46 11.02 -9.42
CA LEU A 71 20.36 10.94 -10.56
C LEU A 71 21.44 12.02 -10.44
N VAL A 72 22.69 11.67 -10.78
CA VAL A 72 23.73 12.67 -10.96
C VAL A 72 23.56 13.29 -12.34
N ALA A 73 23.38 14.61 -12.42
CA ALA A 73 23.39 15.33 -13.68
C ALA A 73 24.80 15.30 -14.29
N ALA A 74 24.88 14.98 -15.58
CA ALA A 74 26.12 14.96 -16.35
C ALA A 74 26.66 16.37 -16.64
#